data_AF-A0A0P8C800-F1
#
_entry.id   AF-A0A0P8C800-F1
#
_cell.length_a   1.000
_cell.length_b   1.000
_cell.length_c   1.000
_cell.angle_alpha   90.00
_cell.angle_beta   90.00
_cell.angle_gamma   90.00
#
_symmetry.space_group_name_H-M   'P 1'
#
loop_
_entity.id
_entity.type
_entity.pdbx_description
1 polymer ?
#
loop_
_entity_poly.entity_id
_entity_poly.type
_entity_poly.pdbx_seq_one_letter_code
_entity_poly.pdbx_strand_id
1 'polypeptide(L)'
;MVLNIVTDGGFDFGIATDAGDQVIMAQLPADELNQLSSSAFPDAIALLGGNDVFENDDTGRIAFGNAGNDTIFGGGGNDTIAGGRDDDYIDGRGGDNILFGNLGNDTVIGGSGNDTIFGGQGNDVIIGGPGNDVLSGDRGLDTLTGGEGADEFIMQSSGADRDLITDFQPGVDKLRLPDGVAFTDLQIRDAAGNTEMVRNGEVLAILNGVVASSVTTNDFIGDIGETPPVAVTPGNTPSTAGDLGVFSGNRTFEDFVGTTDSNDYYRFTLDQVHDLELTLFGMSQDADLELYVGDQKPDGSVEIGDRIEFSNSFGSADDSISRSLGAGTYFVRVFQG
;
A
#
# COMPACT_ATOMS: atom_id res chain seq x y z
N MET A 1 29.79 24.82 -12.41
CA MET A 1 30.85 23.79 -12.50
C MET A 1 30.48 22.78 -11.44
N VAL A 2 29.79 21.70 -11.84
CA VAL A 2 29.24 20.71 -10.90
C VAL A 2 30.43 19.95 -10.31
N LEU A 3 30.60 20.08 -8.99
CA LEU A 3 31.62 19.35 -8.24
C LEU A 3 30.90 18.22 -7.52
N ASN A 4 31.03 17.00 -8.05
CA ASN A 4 30.59 15.79 -7.37
C ASN A 4 31.24 15.74 -5.99
N ILE A 5 30.44 15.77 -4.93
CA ILE A 5 30.87 15.41 -3.58
C ILE A 5 30.18 14.08 -3.27
N VAL A 6 30.89 12.99 -3.58
CA VAL A 6 30.59 11.66 -3.05
C VAL A 6 31.36 11.57 -1.74
N THR A 7 30.67 11.51 -0.60
CA THR A 7 31.32 11.16 0.67
C THR A 7 31.28 9.65 0.83
N ASP A 8 32.39 9.00 0.47
CA ASP A 8 32.69 7.63 0.88
C ASP A 8 32.94 7.65 2.41
N GLY A 9 31.93 7.25 3.21
CA GLY A 9 32.15 6.96 4.63
C GLY A 9 31.13 7.39 5.69
N GLY A 10 29.85 7.63 5.37
CA GLY A 10 28.78 7.65 6.39
C GLY A 10 28.98 8.66 7.53
N PHE A 11 29.07 9.94 7.21
CA PHE A 11 29.04 11.01 8.22
C PHE A 11 27.87 11.97 7.97
N ASP A 12 26.90 11.90 8.90
CA ASP A 12 25.69 12.72 8.98
C ASP A 12 26.00 14.21 9.15
N PHE A 13 25.45 15.03 8.24
CA PHE A 13 25.30 16.46 8.45
C PHE A 13 23.87 16.89 8.13
N GLY A 14 23.13 17.31 9.16
CA GLY A 14 21.92 18.10 8.99
C GLY A 14 22.30 19.49 8.48
N ILE A 15 21.66 19.94 7.41
CA ILE A 15 21.81 21.29 6.87
C ILE A 15 20.48 22.01 7.01
N ALA A 16 20.54 23.28 7.41
CA ALA A 16 19.43 24.22 7.37
C ALA A 16 19.93 25.46 6.61
N THR A 17 19.25 25.86 5.53
CA THR A 17 19.58 27.07 4.75
C THR A 17 18.39 28.01 4.68
N ASP A 18 18.65 29.31 4.51
CA ASP A 18 17.64 30.33 4.27
C ASP A 18 17.67 30.85 2.82
N ALA A 19 16.48 31.13 2.27
CA ALA A 19 16.18 31.93 1.09
C ALA A 19 17.26 32.01 -0.03
N GLY A 20 17.31 30.97 -0.88
CA GLY A 20 17.84 31.05 -2.25
C GLY A 20 19.28 30.58 -2.45
N ASP A 21 19.80 29.74 -1.57
CA ASP A 21 21.13 29.15 -1.69
C ASP A 21 21.10 27.71 -2.22
N GLN A 22 22.06 27.39 -3.10
CA GLN A 22 22.39 26.01 -3.45
C GLN A 22 23.21 25.40 -2.31
N VAL A 23 22.66 24.40 -1.63
CA VAL A 23 23.34 23.80 -0.49
C VAL A 23 24.44 22.83 -0.93
N ILE A 24 25.67 23.08 -0.47
CA ILE A 24 26.78 22.13 -0.46
C ILE A 24 27.23 21.96 1.00
N MET A 25 27.10 20.74 1.54
CA MET A 25 27.37 20.25 2.92
C MET A 25 28.42 21.02 3.76
N ALA A 26 28.03 21.47 4.98
CA ALA A 26 28.97 21.82 6.06
C ALA A 26 28.34 21.88 7.49
N GLN A 27 28.86 21.11 8.46
CA GLN A 27 29.58 21.69 9.62
C GLN A 27 28.84 22.34 10.83
N LEU A 28 27.66 21.92 11.34
CA LEU A 28 27.03 22.59 12.51
C LEU A 28 27.76 22.43 13.88
N PRO A 29 27.66 23.42 14.80
CA PRO A 29 28.23 23.37 16.15
C PRO A 29 27.43 22.50 17.15
N ALA A 30 28.12 22.00 18.18
CA ALA A 30 27.69 20.91 19.06
C ALA A 30 26.46 21.19 19.95
N ASP A 31 26.06 22.46 20.10
CA ASP A 31 24.91 22.90 20.88
C ASP A 31 23.58 22.80 20.11
N GLU A 32 23.61 22.81 18.78
CA GLU A 32 22.44 22.60 17.92
C GLU A 32 22.19 21.10 17.61
N LEU A 33 23.24 20.26 17.71
CA LEU A 33 23.15 18.79 17.59
C LEU A 33 22.21 18.12 18.63
N ASN A 34 22.10 18.69 19.84
CA ASN A 34 21.36 18.07 20.94
C ASN A 34 19.83 18.08 20.77
N GLN A 35 19.28 18.90 19.86
CA GLN A 35 17.84 18.91 19.56
C GLN A 35 17.47 17.93 18.42
N LEU A 36 18.43 17.60 17.54
CA LEU A 36 18.27 16.62 16.46
C LEU A 36 18.56 15.18 16.94
N SER A 37 19.48 15.00 17.89
CA SER A 37 19.86 13.68 18.43
C SER A 37 18.79 13.00 19.32
N SER A 38 17.66 13.65 19.59
CA SER A 38 16.53 13.08 20.35
C SER A 38 15.39 12.57 19.47
N SER A 39 15.53 12.70 18.14
CA SER A 39 14.67 12.07 17.14
C SER A 39 14.98 10.57 17.07
N ALA A 40 13.96 9.72 16.85
CA ALA A 40 14.14 8.28 16.65
C ALA A 40 14.75 7.92 15.28
N PHE A 41 15.08 8.91 14.45
CA PHE A 41 15.58 8.77 13.07
C PHE A 41 16.81 9.66 12.88
N PRO A 42 18.04 9.11 12.76
CA PRO A 42 19.28 9.88 12.64
C PRO A 42 19.52 10.57 11.28
N ASP A 43 18.89 10.11 10.19
CA ASP A 43 19.25 10.49 8.81
C ASP A 43 18.26 11.50 8.16
N ALA A 44 17.98 12.62 8.82
CA ALA A 44 16.98 13.61 8.34
C ALA A 44 17.60 14.98 7.97
N ILE A 45 17.26 15.48 6.77
CA ILE A 45 17.64 16.80 6.23
C ILE A 45 16.38 17.66 6.06
N ALA A 46 16.41 18.91 6.53
CA ALA A 46 15.29 19.84 6.40
C ALA A 46 15.75 21.18 5.82
N LEU A 47 15.28 21.49 4.61
CA LEU A 47 15.40 22.79 3.95
C LEU A 47 14.45 23.77 4.68
N LEU A 48 14.82 25.03 4.90
CA LEU A 48 13.93 25.97 5.62
C LEU A 48 13.02 26.69 4.61
N GLY A 49 12.66 27.95 4.87
CA GLY A 49 11.88 28.71 3.90
C GLY A 49 12.74 29.21 2.74
N GLY A 50 12.18 29.17 1.52
CA GLY A 50 12.87 29.58 0.31
C GLY A 50 12.54 28.62 -0.84
N ASN A 51 13.07 28.91 -2.03
CA ASN A 51 13.05 27.93 -3.11
C ASN A 51 14.43 27.27 -3.11
N ASP A 52 14.50 26.02 -2.70
CA ASP A 52 15.75 25.31 -2.46
C ASP A 52 15.99 24.19 -3.49
N VAL A 53 17.25 23.77 -3.65
CA VAL A 53 17.63 22.62 -4.48
C VAL A 53 18.44 21.65 -3.65
N PHE A 54 17.94 20.42 -3.49
CA PHE A 54 18.58 19.34 -2.75
C PHE A 54 18.90 18.17 -3.66
N GLU A 55 20.15 17.68 -3.62
CA GLU A 55 20.57 16.44 -4.26
C GLU A 55 21.14 15.49 -3.20
N ASN A 56 20.46 14.36 -3.01
CA ASN A 56 20.84 13.32 -2.09
C ASN A 56 21.94 12.40 -2.68
N ASP A 57 22.62 11.63 -1.82
CA ASP A 57 23.54 10.55 -2.18
C ASP A 57 22.79 9.21 -2.22
N ASP A 58 23.45 8.15 -2.67
CA ASP A 58 22.80 6.86 -2.97
C ASP A 58 22.50 5.98 -1.74
N THR A 59 22.23 6.56 -0.56
CA THR A 59 22.14 5.82 0.71
C THR A 59 20.75 5.71 1.36
N GLY A 60 19.72 6.35 0.79
CA GLY A 60 18.38 6.41 1.37
C GLY A 60 18.31 7.37 2.57
N ARG A 61 17.52 8.46 2.49
CA ARG A 61 17.39 9.50 3.52
C ARG A 61 15.98 10.06 3.67
N ILE A 62 15.78 10.79 4.77
CA ILE A 62 14.57 11.60 4.98
C ILE A 62 14.87 13.06 4.58
N ALA A 63 14.09 13.65 3.67
CA ALA A 63 14.24 15.04 3.21
C ALA A 63 12.92 15.83 3.34
N PHE A 64 13.01 17.09 3.79
CA PHE A 64 11.86 18.02 3.90
C PHE A 64 12.17 19.37 3.23
N GLY A 65 11.40 19.80 2.24
CA GLY A 65 11.52 21.13 1.58
C GLY A 65 10.95 22.29 2.41
N ASN A 66 9.87 22.03 3.14
CA ASN A 66 9.13 22.96 3.99
C ASN A 66 8.34 24.04 3.25
N ALA A 67 8.91 25.18 2.85
CA ALA A 67 8.10 26.26 2.31
C ALA A 67 8.82 27.02 1.20
N GLY A 68 8.12 27.18 0.08
CA GLY A 68 8.63 27.73 -1.17
C GLY A 68 8.76 26.62 -2.20
N ASN A 69 9.11 26.97 -3.43
CA ASN A 69 9.08 26.01 -4.53
C ASN A 69 10.42 25.28 -4.60
N ASP A 70 10.48 24.06 -4.07
CA ASP A 70 11.69 23.30 -3.91
C ASP A 70 11.94 22.33 -5.07
N THR A 71 13.19 21.93 -5.26
CA THR A 71 13.60 20.88 -6.19
C THR A 71 14.44 19.85 -5.44
N ILE A 72 13.90 18.66 -5.22
CA ILE A 72 14.47 17.64 -4.34
C ILE A 72 14.74 16.36 -5.14
N PHE A 73 15.99 15.89 -5.11
CA PHE A 73 16.40 14.62 -5.73
C PHE A 73 16.81 13.60 -4.67
N GLY A 74 16.14 12.44 -4.61
CA GLY A 74 16.36 11.35 -3.64
C GLY A 74 17.65 10.54 -3.84
N GLY A 75 18.17 10.49 -5.07
CA GLY A 75 19.40 9.72 -5.33
C GLY A 75 19.12 8.23 -5.42
N GLY A 76 20.07 7.39 -5.05
CA GLY A 76 19.83 5.95 -4.85
C GLY A 76 19.38 5.61 -3.42
N GLY A 77 18.80 4.43 -3.24
CA GLY A 77 18.35 3.93 -1.94
C GLY A 77 16.90 4.29 -1.66
N ASN A 78 16.38 3.82 -0.53
CA ASN A 78 14.96 4.02 -0.20
C ASN A 78 14.80 5.34 0.57
N ASP A 79 14.26 6.36 -0.09
CA ASP A 79 14.12 7.69 0.49
C ASP A 79 12.71 7.96 1.06
N THR A 80 12.61 8.90 1.97
CA THR A 80 11.35 9.50 2.40
C THR A 80 11.43 11.01 2.19
N ILE A 81 10.68 11.54 1.22
CA ILE A 81 10.79 12.95 0.81
C ILE A 81 9.45 13.65 0.97
N ALA A 82 9.47 14.86 1.53
CA ALA A 82 8.31 15.74 1.61
C ALA A 82 8.66 17.12 1.02
N GLY A 83 7.90 17.58 0.02
CA GLY A 83 8.03 18.91 -0.59
C GLY A 83 7.68 19.99 0.43
N GLY A 84 6.41 20.06 0.83
CA GLY A 84 5.98 20.86 1.97
C GLY A 84 4.89 21.84 1.60
N ARG A 85 5.24 23.08 1.29
CA ARG A 85 4.30 24.13 0.90
C ARG A 85 4.79 24.79 -0.36
N ASP A 86 3.82 25.25 -1.15
CA ASP A 86 4.03 25.85 -2.46
C ASP A 86 4.39 24.77 -3.50
N ASP A 87 4.59 25.15 -4.77
CA ASP A 87 4.67 24.16 -5.85
C ASP A 87 6.08 23.54 -5.94
N ASP A 88 6.20 22.26 -5.61
CA ASP A 88 7.47 21.54 -5.49
C ASP A 88 7.76 20.59 -6.67
N TYR A 89 9.05 20.33 -6.90
CA TYR A 89 9.54 19.27 -7.80
C TYR A 89 10.30 18.23 -6.99
N ILE A 90 9.85 16.97 -7.02
CA ILE A 90 10.46 15.85 -6.31
C ILE A 90 10.79 14.73 -7.31
N ASP A 91 11.99 14.19 -7.23
CA ASP A 91 12.45 13.06 -8.04
C ASP A 91 13.19 12.05 -7.15
N GLY A 92 12.51 10.96 -6.78
CA GLY A 92 13.03 9.90 -5.91
C GLY A 92 14.16 9.09 -6.54
N ARG A 93 14.34 9.16 -7.87
CA ARG A 93 15.38 8.49 -8.64
C ARG A 93 15.39 6.96 -8.51
N GLY A 94 16.02 6.36 -7.51
CA GLY A 94 16.16 4.89 -7.48
C GLY A 94 16.10 4.30 -6.08
N GLY A 95 15.27 3.29 -5.90
CA GLY A 95 14.97 2.65 -4.62
C GLY A 95 13.46 2.62 -4.39
N ASP A 96 13.01 1.98 -3.31
CA ASP A 96 11.59 1.97 -2.94
C ASP A 96 11.31 3.21 -2.06
N ASN A 97 10.79 4.28 -2.65
CA ASN A 97 10.67 5.58 -1.98
C ASN A 97 9.28 5.83 -1.39
N ILE A 98 9.20 6.75 -0.44
CA ILE A 98 7.96 7.34 0.06
C ILE A 98 8.00 8.84 -0.19
N LEU A 99 7.17 9.34 -1.09
CA LEU A 99 7.20 10.72 -1.56
C LEU A 99 5.89 11.44 -1.24
N PHE A 100 5.99 12.67 -0.73
CA PHE A 100 4.85 13.53 -0.40
C PHE A 100 5.04 14.91 -1.04
N GLY A 101 4.14 15.33 -1.94
CA GLY A 101 4.11 16.72 -2.43
C GLY A 101 3.72 17.68 -1.31
N ASN A 102 2.62 17.36 -0.62
CA ASN A 102 1.98 18.12 0.45
C ASN A 102 1.08 19.27 -0.05
N LEU A 103 1.42 20.54 0.16
CA LEU A 103 0.53 21.65 -0.21
C LEU A 103 1.11 22.38 -1.42
N GLY A 104 0.45 22.37 -2.58
CA GLY A 104 1.01 22.96 -3.78
C GLY A 104 0.52 22.23 -5.02
N ASN A 105 0.82 22.74 -6.21
CA ASN A 105 0.69 21.96 -7.43
C ASN A 105 2.05 21.32 -7.72
N ASP A 106 2.24 20.12 -7.20
CA ASP A 106 3.54 19.47 -7.14
C ASP A 106 3.79 18.61 -8.38
N THR A 107 5.05 18.43 -8.72
CA THR A 107 5.50 17.40 -9.67
C THR A 107 6.33 16.37 -8.92
N VAL A 108 5.81 15.15 -8.80
CA VAL A 108 6.46 14.07 -8.03
C VAL A 108 6.74 12.88 -8.94
N ILE A 109 8.02 12.48 -9.00
CA ILE A 109 8.52 11.37 -9.80
C ILE A 109 9.12 10.34 -8.85
N GLY A 110 8.60 9.11 -8.84
CA GLY A 110 9.11 8.00 -8.04
C GLY A 110 10.51 7.59 -8.48
N GLY A 111 10.62 7.25 -9.75
CA GLY A 111 11.86 6.77 -10.34
C GLY A 111 11.81 5.26 -10.55
N SER A 112 12.90 4.55 -10.27
CA SER A 112 12.92 3.08 -10.33
C SER A 112 12.79 2.47 -8.94
N GLY A 113 11.99 1.41 -8.79
CA GLY A 113 11.72 0.80 -7.49
C GLY A 113 10.21 0.83 -7.24
N ASN A 114 9.75 0.27 -6.14
CA ASN A 114 8.32 0.28 -5.79
C ASN A 114 8.05 1.49 -4.90
N ASP A 115 7.55 2.56 -5.50
CA ASP A 115 7.39 3.84 -4.84
C ASP A 115 5.99 3.99 -4.25
N THR A 116 5.87 4.73 -3.15
CA THR A 116 4.60 5.20 -2.60
C THR A 116 4.55 6.71 -2.68
N ILE A 117 3.62 7.26 -3.45
CA ILE A 117 3.57 8.69 -3.78
C ILE A 117 2.21 9.29 -3.43
N PHE A 118 2.23 10.36 -2.66
CA PHE A 118 1.06 11.16 -2.30
C PHE A 118 1.25 12.61 -2.78
N GLY A 119 0.36 13.10 -3.65
CA GLY A 119 0.37 14.48 -4.15
C GLY A 119 0.09 15.46 -3.02
N GLY A 120 -1.10 15.34 -2.43
CA GLY A 120 -1.49 16.07 -1.23
C GLY A 120 -2.64 17.03 -1.52
N GLN A 121 -2.41 18.34 -1.51
CA GLN A 121 -3.43 19.32 -1.83
C GLN A 121 -2.95 20.23 -2.95
N GLY A 122 -3.64 20.17 -4.08
CA GLY A 122 -3.43 21.01 -5.25
C GLY A 122 -3.71 20.20 -6.51
N ASN A 123 -3.24 20.65 -7.66
CA ASN A 123 -3.36 19.85 -8.88
C ASN A 123 -1.98 19.31 -9.22
N ASP A 124 -1.74 18.07 -8.83
CA ASP A 124 -0.42 17.45 -8.85
C ASP A 124 -0.19 16.65 -10.13
N VAL A 125 1.07 16.50 -10.49
CA VAL A 125 1.52 15.60 -11.55
C VAL A 125 2.38 14.52 -10.92
N ILE A 126 1.90 13.29 -10.91
CA ILE A 126 2.55 12.15 -10.28
C ILE A 126 2.93 11.12 -11.33
N ILE A 127 4.19 10.68 -11.29
CA ILE A 127 4.75 9.67 -12.17
C ILE A 127 5.45 8.62 -11.30
N GLY A 128 4.98 7.37 -11.28
CA GLY A 128 5.62 6.27 -10.57
C GLY A 128 6.97 5.93 -11.18
N GLY A 129 6.93 5.34 -12.38
CA GLY A 129 8.12 4.96 -13.14
C GLY A 129 8.18 3.44 -13.30
N PRO A 130 9.37 2.83 -13.39
CA PRO A 130 9.48 1.37 -13.36
C PRO A 130 9.38 0.81 -11.94
N GLY A 131 8.44 -0.09 -11.70
CA GLY A 131 8.16 -0.64 -10.37
C GLY A 131 6.69 -0.96 -10.19
N ASN A 132 6.32 -1.55 -9.05
CA ASN A 132 4.91 -1.65 -8.68
C ASN A 132 4.59 -0.52 -7.71
N ASP A 133 4.04 0.57 -8.22
CA ASP A 133 3.93 1.82 -7.47
C ASP A 133 2.54 1.99 -6.84
N VAL A 134 2.47 2.79 -5.76
CA VAL A 134 1.21 3.19 -5.11
C VAL A 134 1.07 4.70 -5.21
N LEU A 135 0.08 5.19 -5.94
CA LEU A 135 -0.11 6.61 -6.25
C LEU A 135 -1.45 7.12 -5.69
N SER A 136 -1.42 8.26 -5.00
CA SER A 136 -2.60 9.04 -4.63
C SER A 136 -2.40 10.50 -5.02
N GLY A 137 -3.34 11.08 -5.77
CA GLY A 137 -3.39 12.53 -5.97
C GLY A 137 -3.80 13.28 -4.68
N ASP A 138 -4.56 12.61 -3.83
CA ASP A 138 -5.26 13.21 -2.69
C ASP A 138 -6.24 14.31 -3.14
N ARG A 139 -6.09 15.56 -2.70
CA ARG A 139 -7.09 16.60 -2.96
C ARG A 139 -6.70 17.47 -4.14
N GLY A 140 -7.45 17.31 -5.22
CA GLY A 140 -7.53 18.26 -6.32
C GLY A 140 -7.67 17.54 -7.64
N LEU A 141 -7.29 18.19 -8.74
CA LEU A 141 -7.41 17.57 -10.07
C LEU A 141 -6.04 17.08 -10.49
N ASP A 142 -5.74 15.84 -10.14
CA ASP A 142 -4.39 15.30 -10.29
C ASP A 142 -4.23 14.53 -11.60
N THR A 143 -3.00 14.48 -12.08
CA THR A 143 -2.60 13.68 -13.24
C THR A 143 -1.64 12.59 -12.78
N LEU A 144 -2.09 11.34 -12.86
CA LEU A 144 -1.36 10.18 -12.36
C LEU A 144 -0.89 9.30 -13.52
N THR A 145 0.36 8.86 -13.46
CA THR A 145 0.99 7.96 -14.44
C THR A 145 1.72 6.86 -13.67
N GLY A 146 1.30 5.61 -13.82
CA GLY A 146 1.91 4.48 -13.11
C GLY A 146 3.30 4.18 -13.65
N GLY A 147 3.40 3.96 -14.97
CA GLY A 147 4.63 3.61 -15.65
C GLY A 147 4.71 2.12 -15.99
N GLU A 148 5.86 1.50 -15.74
CA GLU A 148 6.06 0.08 -16.02
C GLU A 148 5.87 -0.73 -14.74
N GLY A 149 4.87 -1.59 -14.68
CA GLY A 149 4.70 -2.53 -13.58
C GLY A 149 3.24 -2.82 -13.33
N ALA A 150 2.92 -3.27 -12.11
CA ALA A 150 1.55 -3.44 -11.65
C ALA A 150 1.27 -2.40 -10.56
N ASP A 151 0.64 -1.30 -10.97
CA ASP A 151 0.49 -0.11 -10.15
C ASP A 151 -0.86 -0.06 -9.44
N GLU A 152 -0.89 0.66 -8.32
CA GLU A 152 -2.10 0.91 -7.55
C GLU A 152 -2.40 2.40 -7.49
N PHE A 153 -3.57 2.79 -7.98
CA PHE A 153 -4.07 4.16 -7.91
C PHE A 153 -5.14 4.27 -6.82
N ILE A 154 -4.86 5.05 -5.78
CA ILE A 154 -5.78 5.29 -4.66
C ILE A 154 -6.79 6.36 -5.09
N MET A 155 -8.05 5.96 -5.21
CA MET A 155 -9.13 6.87 -5.57
C MET A 155 -9.69 7.58 -4.34
N GLN A 156 -10.16 8.81 -4.54
CA GLN A 156 -10.85 9.58 -3.52
C GLN A 156 -12.37 9.42 -3.60
N SER A 157 -13.06 9.73 -2.49
CA SER A 157 -14.51 9.57 -2.37
C SER A 157 -15.34 10.67 -3.04
N SER A 158 -14.70 11.72 -3.54
CA SER A 158 -15.34 12.98 -3.93
C SER A 158 -15.09 13.25 -5.41
N GLY A 159 -16.14 13.58 -6.17
CA GLY A 159 -15.99 13.96 -7.58
C GLY A 159 -15.37 15.34 -7.79
N ALA A 160 -15.03 16.06 -6.71
CA ALA A 160 -14.19 17.25 -6.79
C ALA A 160 -12.73 16.89 -7.10
N ASP A 161 -12.32 15.68 -6.72
CA ASP A 161 -10.96 15.16 -6.81
C ASP A 161 -10.83 14.25 -8.05
N ARG A 162 -11.38 14.73 -9.17
CA ARG A 162 -11.56 13.94 -10.39
C ARG A 162 -10.24 13.76 -11.12
N ASP A 163 -9.47 12.79 -10.66
CA ASP A 163 -8.14 12.50 -11.17
C ASP A 163 -8.16 11.92 -12.58
N LEU A 164 -7.08 12.21 -13.31
CA LEU A 164 -6.79 11.68 -14.63
C LEU A 164 -5.64 10.68 -14.53
N ILE A 165 -5.94 9.40 -14.73
CA ILE A 165 -4.93 8.35 -14.83
C ILE A 165 -4.60 8.15 -16.31
N THR A 166 -3.32 8.30 -16.67
CA THR A 166 -2.92 8.50 -18.06
C THR A 166 -2.57 7.22 -18.82
N ASP A 167 -2.19 6.16 -18.12
CA ASP A 167 -1.62 4.94 -18.70
C ASP A 167 -2.15 3.63 -18.10
N PHE A 168 -3.26 3.69 -17.34
CA PHE A 168 -3.86 2.52 -16.70
C PHE A 168 -3.99 1.31 -17.63
N GLN A 169 -3.41 0.18 -17.21
CA GLN A 169 -3.40 -1.09 -17.92
C GLN A 169 -4.36 -2.09 -17.25
N PRO A 170 -5.56 -2.33 -17.81
CA PRO A 170 -6.50 -3.31 -17.27
C PRO A 170 -5.89 -4.72 -17.19
N GLY A 171 -6.19 -5.42 -16.11
CA GLY A 171 -5.68 -6.74 -15.74
C GLY A 171 -4.31 -6.72 -15.07
N VAL A 172 -3.60 -5.59 -15.11
CA VAL A 172 -2.29 -5.41 -14.48
C VAL A 172 -2.44 -4.46 -13.30
N ASP A 173 -2.83 -3.21 -13.57
CA ASP A 173 -2.98 -2.18 -12.54
C ASP A 173 -4.24 -2.36 -11.71
N LYS A 174 -4.33 -1.60 -10.63
CA LYS A 174 -5.40 -1.66 -9.63
C LYS A 174 -5.86 -0.26 -9.24
N LEU A 175 -7.15 -0.14 -9.01
CA LEU A 175 -7.78 1.06 -8.46
C LEU A 175 -8.26 0.76 -7.04
N ARG A 176 -7.65 1.37 -6.05
CA ARG A 176 -8.11 1.26 -4.67
C ARG A 176 -9.32 2.15 -4.46
N LEU A 177 -10.46 1.52 -4.18
CA LEU A 177 -11.70 2.17 -3.81
C LEU A 177 -11.57 2.78 -2.39
N PRO A 178 -12.16 3.96 -2.15
CA PRO A 178 -12.25 4.49 -0.79
C PRO A 178 -13.09 3.60 0.12
N ASP A 179 -12.89 3.74 1.43
CA ASP A 179 -13.67 3.03 2.44
C ASP A 179 -15.19 3.23 2.25
N GLY A 180 -15.93 2.13 2.27
CA GLY A 180 -17.39 2.14 2.09
C GLY A 180 -17.85 2.49 0.67
N VAL A 181 -16.97 2.37 -0.32
CA VAL A 181 -17.32 2.41 -1.74
C VAL A 181 -17.14 1.01 -2.32
N ALA A 182 -18.25 0.42 -2.76
CA ALA A 182 -18.20 -0.86 -3.44
C ALA A 182 -18.12 -0.73 -4.96
N PHE A 183 -17.58 -1.74 -5.64
CA PHE A 183 -17.60 -1.78 -7.10
C PHE A 183 -19.04 -1.67 -7.65
N THR A 184 -20.01 -2.22 -6.94
CA THR A 184 -21.44 -2.15 -7.28
C THR A 184 -22.04 -0.74 -7.15
N ASP A 185 -21.39 0.17 -6.41
CA ASP A 185 -21.75 1.58 -6.35
C ASP A 185 -21.30 2.36 -7.59
N LEU A 186 -20.41 1.78 -8.40
CA LEU A 186 -19.80 2.45 -9.55
C LEU A 186 -20.53 2.16 -10.85
N GLN A 187 -20.74 3.22 -11.62
CA GLN A 187 -21.04 3.16 -13.04
C GLN A 187 -19.75 3.43 -13.82
N ILE A 188 -19.27 2.43 -14.54
CA ILE A 188 -18.12 2.54 -15.45
C ILE A 188 -18.65 2.77 -16.86
N ARG A 189 -18.23 3.85 -17.53
CA ARG A 189 -18.76 4.22 -18.86
C ARG A 189 -17.70 4.83 -19.77
N ASP A 190 -17.87 4.62 -21.07
CA ASP A 190 -17.06 5.31 -22.08
C ASP A 190 -17.49 6.78 -22.20
N ALA A 191 -16.52 7.68 -22.24
CA ALA A 191 -16.73 9.11 -22.47
C ALA A 191 -15.56 9.71 -23.27
N ALA A 192 -15.84 10.23 -24.46
CA ALA A 192 -14.86 10.94 -25.31
C ALA A 192 -13.55 10.18 -25.62
N GLY A 193 -13.58 8.84 -25.64
CA GLY A 193 -12.39 8.01 -25.87
C GLY A 193 -11.66 7.57 -24.59
N ASN A 194 -12.20 7.93 -23.43
CA ASN A 194 -11.73 7.57 -22.10
C ASN A 194 -12.78 6.72 -21.37
N THR A 195 -12.42 6.19 -20.21
CA THR A 195 -13.36 5.58 -19.26
C THR A 195 -13.57 6.51 -18.07
N GLU A 196 -14.83 6.77 -17.72
CA GLU A 196 -15.21 7.49 -16.50
C GLU A 196 -15.74 6.52 -15.44
N MET A 197 -15.28 6.69 -14.21
CA MET A 197 -15.85 6.05 -13.03
C MET A 197 -16.82 7.00 -12.36
N VAL A 198 -18.07 6.61 -12.25
CA VAL A 198 -19.14 7.50 -11.80
C VAL A 198 -19.84 6.92 -10.59
N ARG A 199 -19.99 7.70 -9.53
CA ARG A 199 -20.78 7.34 -8.34
C ARG A 199 -21.78 8.44 -8.04
N ASN A 200 -23.04 8.08 -7.82
CA ASN A 200 -24.12 9.05 -7.53
C ASN A 200 -24.24 10.21 -8.56
N GLY A 201 -23.80 9.99 -9.80
CA GLY A 201 -23.79 10.99 -10.87
C GLY A 201 -22.55 11.88 -10.93
N GLU A 202 -21.61 11.74 -10.01
CA GLU A 202 -20.32 12.43 -9.99
C GLU A 202 -19.22 11.54 -10.58
N VAL A 203 -18.34 12.11 -11.40
CA VAL A 203 -17.17 11.40 -11.93
C VAL A 203 -16.07 11.44 -10.87
N LEU A 204 -15.66 10.27 -10.40
CA LEU A 204 -14.59 10.10 -9.40
C LEU A 204 -13.21 10.06 -10.03
N ALA A 205 -13.06 9.37 -11.17
CA ALA A 205 -11.78 9.25 -11.87
C ALA A 205 -12.00 9.06 -13.37
N ILE A 206 -10.98 9.43 -14.15
CA ILE A 206 -10.94 9.27 -15.61
C ILE A 206 -9.72 8.43 -15.97
N LEU A 207 -9.93 7.33 -16.69
CA LEU A 207 -8.86 6.54 -17.29
C LEU A 207 -8.71 6.95 -18.76
N ASN A 208 -7.58 7.57 -19.08
CA ASN A 208 -7.29 8.09 -20.41
C ASN A 208 -7.06 6.95 -21.41
N GLY A 209 -7.77 6.95 -22.54
CA GLY A 209 -7.55 5.96 -23.61
C GLY A 209 -7.94 4.51 -23.27
N VAL A 210 -8.49 4.26 -22.07
CA VAL A 210 -8.99 2.94 -21.65
C VAL A 210 -10.44 2.78 -22.11
N VAL A 211 -10.77 1.58 -22.57
CA VAL A 211 -12.14 1.21 -22.96
C VAL A 211 -12.91 0.71 -21.73
N ALA A 212 -14.13 1.18 -21.51
CA ALA A 212 -14.87 0.88 -20.29
C ALA A 212 -15.13 -0.62 -20.12
N SER A 213 -15.34 -1.35 -21.23
CA SER A 213 -15.56 -2.79 -21.21
C SER A 213 -14.35 -3.63 -20.85
N SER A 214 -13.13 -3.08 -20.89
CA SER A 214 -11.93 -3.80 -20.42
C SER A 214 -11.70 -3.67 -18.92
N VAL A 215 -12.40 -2.75 -18.25
CA VAL A 215 -12.33 -2.57 -16.80
C VAL A 215 -13.33 -3.51 -16.12
N THR A 216 -12.82 -4.37 -15.25
CA THR A 216 -13.53 -5.45 -14.57
C THR A 216 -13.31 -5.37 -13.06
N THR A 217 -13.98 -6.22 -12.28
CA THR A 217 -13.78 -6.30 -10.83
C THR A 217 -12.34 -6.63 -10.44
N ASN A 218 -11.58 -7.32 -11.31
CA ASN A 218 -10.17 -7.64 -11.06
C ASN A 218 -9.25 -6.41 -11.12
N ASP A 219 -9.75 -5.26 -11.55
CA ASP A 219 -9.01 -4.01 -11.67
C ASP A 219 -9.17 -3.13 -10.42
N PHE A 220 -9.82 -3.63 -9.37
CA PHE A 220 -10.10 -2.87 -8.14
C PHE A 220 -9.57 -3.56 -6.89
N ILE A 221 -9.18 -2.75 -5.91
CA ILE A 221 -8.84 -3.11 -4.53
C ILE A 221 -9.80 -2.35 -3.59
N GLY A 222 -10.22 -2.92 -2.47
CA GLY A 222 -11.15 -2.28 -1.52
C GLY A 222 -12.34 -3.18 -1.19
N ASP A 223 -13.45 -2.60 -0.74
CA ASP A 223 -14.72 -3.33 -0.54
C ASP A 223 -15.34 -3.65 -1.91
N ILE A 224 -14.69 -4.49 -2.70
CA ILE A 224 -15.08 -4.80 -4.09
C ILE A 224 -16.41 -5.57 -4.19
N GLY A 225 -17.16 -5.74 -3.09
CA GLY A 225 -18.43 -6.46 -3.06
C GLY A 225 -18.33 -7.94 -3.44
N GLU A 226 -17.10 -8.42 -3.66
CA GLU A 226 -16.68 -9.78 -3.98
C GLU A 226 -15.17 -9.80 -3.64
N THR A 227 -14.74 -10.18 -2.43
CA THR A 227 -13.61 -11.11 -2.44
C THR A 227 -14.22 -12.37 -3.04
N PRO A 228 -13.85 -12.83 -4.25
CA PRO A 228 -14.18 -14.20 -4.59
C PRO A 228 -13.62 -15.02 -3.42
N PRO A 229 -14.42 -15.90 -2.79
CA PRO A 229 -13.85 -16.86 -1.88
C PRO A 229 -12.66 -17.46 -2.61
N VAL A 230 -11.52 -17.62 -1.94
CA VAL A 230 -10.54 -18.56 -2.45
C VAL A 230 -11.34 -19.86 -2.62
N ALA A 231 -11.69 -20.22 -3.86
CA ALA A 231 -12.46 -21.42 -4.19
C ALA A 231 -11.54 -22.64 -4.08
N VAL A 232 -10.81 -22.69 -2.98
CA VAL A 232 -10.09 -23.84 -2.52
C VAL A 232 -11.16 -24.71 -1.89
N THR A 233 -11.42 -25.83 -2.55
CA THR A 233 -12.27 -26.87 -1.97
C THR A 233 -11.68 -27.24 -0.61
N PRO A 234 -12.41 -27.07 0.49
CA PRO A 234 -11.95 -27.54 1.78
C PRO A 234 -11.70 -29.04 1.74
N GLY A 235 -10.77 -29.48 2.57
CA GLY A 235 -10.60 -30.90 2.83
C GLY A 235 -11.40 -31.33 4.03
N ASN A 236 -12.03 -32.50 4.02
CA ASN A 236 -12.68 -33.03 5.22
C ASN A 236 -11.70 -33.66 6.22
N THR A 237 -10.39 -33.62 5.92
CA THR A 237 -9.31 -34.08 6.79
C THR A 237 -8.11 -33.13 6.72
N PRO A 238 -7.24 -33.09 7.75
CA PRO A 238 -6.04 -32.25 7.72
C PRO A 238 -5.10 -32.51 6.54
N SER A 239 -5.00 -33.77 6.07
CA SER A 239 -4.12 -34.15 4.95
C SER A 239 -4.69 -33.77 3.58
N THR A 240 -5.99 -33.48 3.51
CA THR A 240 -6.67 -33.00 2.30
C THR A 240 -7.01 -31.51 2.40
N ALA A 241 -6.51 -30.82 3.43
CA ALA A 241 -6.85 -29.44 3.72
C ALA A 241 -6.65 -28.55 2.48
N GLY A 242 -7.62 -27.66 2.27
CA GLY A 242 -7.56 -26.68 1.22
C GLY A 242 -6.40 -25.71 1.45
N ASP A 243 -5.51 -25.58 0.47
CA ASP A 243 -4.34 -24.70 0.60
C ASP A 243 -4.67 -23.26 0.20
N LEU A 244 -4.73 -22.38 1.19
CA LEU A 244 -4.97 -20.94 1.01
C LEU A 244 -3.68 -20.18 0.65
N GLY A 245 -2.52 -20.85 0.65
CA GLY A 245 -1.25 -20.27 0.24
C GLY A 245 -0.58 -19.41 1.32
N VAL A 246 0.28 -18.49 0.86
CA VAL A 246 1.01 -17.57 1.73
C VAL A 246 0.21 -16.29 1.91
N PHE A 247 0.02 -15.85 3.16
CA PHE A 247 -0.71 -14.61 3.46
C PHE A 247 0.24 -13.45 3.72
N SER A 248 -0.13 -12.30 3.15
CA SER A 248 0.35 -10.98 3.51
C SER A 248 -0.86 -10.05 3.67
N GLY A 249 -1.05 -9.48 4.87
CA GLY A 249 -2.18 -8.58 5.20
C GLY A 249 -3.52 -9.26 5.50
N ASN A 250 -4.60 -8.47 5.56
CA ASN A 250 -5.95 -8.95 5.89
C ASN A 250 -6.56 -9.78 4.75
N ARG A 251 -7.32 -10.82 5.10
CA ARG A 251 -8.04 -11.70 4.17
C ARG A 251 -9.42 -12.02 4.73
N THR A 252 -10.44 -11.94 3.88
CA THR A 252 -11.78 -12.45 4.18
C THR A 252 -11.96 -13.79 3.48
N PHE A 253 -12.53 -14.75 4.19
CA PHE A 253 -12.79 -16.09 3.71
C PHE A 253 -14.25 -16.42 4.02
N GLU A 254 -14.93 -17.03 3.04
CA GLU A 254 -16.27 -17.55 3.21
C GLU A 254 -16.22 -19.08 3.19
N ASP A 255 -16.78 -19.69 4.24
CA ASP A 255 -17.02 -21.12 4.32
C ASP A 255 -18.49 -21.43 4.51
N PHE A 256 -18.87 -22.66 4.17
CA PHE A 256 -20.15 -23.22 4.59
C PHE A 256 -20.02 -24.70 4.97
N VAL A 257 -19.92 -24.97 6.26
CA VAL A 257 -20.19 -26.30 6.85
C VAL A 257 -21.71 -26.54 6.89
N GLY A 258 -22.19 -27.47 6.07
CA GLY A 258 -23.60 -27.86 5.99
C GLY A 258 -23.91 -29.16 6.74
N THR A 259 -25.18 -29.60 6.81
CA THR A 259 -25.56 -30.84 7.54
C THR A 259 -25.00 -32.14 6.95
N THR A 260 -24.39 -32.08 5.76
CA THR A 260 -23.71 -33.19 5.10
C THR A 260 -22.18 -33.07 5.15
N ASP A 261 -21.66 -31.87 5.43
CA ASP A 261 -20.23 -31.61 5.57
C ASP A 261 -19.95 -31.05 6.96
N SER A 262 -19.41 -31.91 7.82
CA SER A 262 -19.24 -31.61 9.24
C SER A 262 -17.89 -30.97 9.56
N ASN A 263 -16.97 -30.95 8.59
CA ASN A 263 -15.59 -30.56 8.81
C ASN A 263 -14.97 -30.03 7.53
N ASP A 264 -14.51 -28.79 7.59
CA ASP A 264 -13.73 -28.15 6.55
C ASP A 264 -12.37 -27.74 7.11
N TYR A 265 -11.31 -28.29 6.52
CA TYR A 265 -9.93 -27.99 6.88
C TYR A 265 -9.27 -27.12 5.82
N TYR A 266 -8.59 -26.09 6.29
CA TYR A 266 -7.77 -25.18 5.50
C TYR A 266 -6.35 -25.15 6.05
N ARG A 267 -5.40 -24.85 5.17
CA ARG A 267 -4.00 -24.61 5.49
C ARG A 267 -3.58 -23.27 4.93
N PHE A 268 -2.80 -22.51 5.68
CA PHE A 268 -2.17 -21.27 5.22
C PHE A 268 -0.75 -21.15 5.77
N THR A 269 0.07 -20.30 5.15
CA THR A 269 1.43 -20.01 5.59
C THR A 269 1.60 -18.52 5.84
N LEU A 270 2.24 -18.17 6.95
CA LEU A 270 2.70 -16.82 7.26
C LEU A 270 4.21 -16.76 7.07
N ASP A 271 4.69 -15.77 6.32
CA ASP A 271 6.12 -15.52 6.10
C ASP A 271 6.76 -14.64 7.19
N GLN A 272 5.94 -13.87 7.90
CA GLN A 272 6.30 -13.02 9.03
C GLN A 272 5.25 -13.08 10.15
N VAL A 273 5.49 -12.34 11.23
CA VAL A 273 4.52 -12.20 12.33
C VAL A 273 3.29 -11.44 11.82
N HIS A 274 2.09 -11.96 12.09
CA HIS A 274 0.83 -11.34 11.73
C HIS A 274 -0.16 -11.38 12.90
N ASP A 275 -0.94 -10.30 13.05
CA ASP A 275 -2.14 -10.29 13.88
C ASP A 275 -3.28 -10.88 13.05
N LEU A 276 -3.54 -12.17 13.25
CA LEU A 276 -4.57 -12.91 12.54
C LEU A 276 -5.93 -12.67 13.19
N GLU A 277 -6.92 -12.29 12.38
CA GLU A 277 -8.33 -12.29 12.74
C GLU A 277 -9.08 -13.25 11.81
N LEU A 278 -9.65 -14.30 12.39
CA LEU A 278 -10.55 -15.22 11.71
C LEU A 278 -11.96 -14.96 12.21
N THR A 279 -12.90 -14.73 11.30
CA THR A 279 -14.31 -14.50 11.64
C THR A 279 -15.20 -15.37 10.78
N LEU A 280 -16.09 -16.14 11.41
CA LEU A 280 -17.26 -16.74 10.79
C LEU A 280 -18.41 -15.75 10.90
N PHE A 281 -19.03 -15.43 9.77
CA PHE A 281 -20.19 -14.55 9.70
C PHE A 281 -21.26 -15.15 8.79
N GLY A 282 -22.50 -14.68 8.94
CA GLY A 282 -23.60 -15.08 8.05
C GLY A 282 -24.10 -16.52 8.28
N MET A 283 -23.88 -17.08 9.48
CA MET A 283 -24.19 -18.47 9.78
C MET A 283 -25.71 -18.75 9.79
N SER A 284 -26.11 -19.88 9.20
CA SER A 284 -27.50 -20.38 9.26
C SER A 284 -27.71 -21.51 10.29
N GLN A 285 -26.61 -22.08 10.79
CA GLN A 285 -26.52 -23.16 11.78
C GLN A 285 -25.26 -22.94 12.63
N ASP A 286 -25.15 -23.65 13.75
CA ASP A 286 -24.01 -23.55 14.67
C ASP A 286 -22.72 -24.07 14.01
N ALA A 287 -21.65 -23.27 14.04
CA ALA A 287 -20.35 -23.62 13.50
C ALA A 287 -19.25 -22.95 14.32
N ASP A 288 -18.21 -23.71 14.62
CA ASP A 288 -17.08 -23.32 15.46
C ASP A 288 -15.78 -23.29 14.64
N LEU A 289 -14.82 -22.49 15.09
CA LEU A 289 -13.45 -22.41 14.57
C LEU A 289 -12.46 -23.09 15.53
N GLU A 290 -11.50 -23.83 14.97
CA GLU A 290 -10.29 -24.24 15.66
C GLU A 290 -9.05 -23.84 14.85
N LEU A 291 -8.07 -23.24 15.51
CA LEU A 291 -6.78 -22.85 14.95
C LEU A 291 -5.68 -23.76 15.49
N TYR A 292 -4.80 -24.25 14.60
CA TYR A 292 -3.70 -25.16 14.93
C TYR A 292 -2.38 -24.69 14.32
N VAL A 293 -1.27 -25.00 14.99
CA VAL A 293 0.07 -24.90 14.39
C VAL A 293 0.32 -26.08 13.46
N GLY A 294 1.05 -25.87 12.36
CA GLY A 294 1.52 -26.93 11.48
C GLY A 294 2.88 -27.47 11.90
N ASP A 295 2.99 -28.79 12.05
CA ASP A 295 4.23 -29.49 12.35
C ASP A 295 4.91 -29.95 11.06
N GLN A 296 6.05 -29.34 10.73
CA GLN A 296 6.87 -29.79 9.61
C GLN A 296 7.58 -31.10 9.96
N LYS A 297 7.33 -32.13 9.15
CA LYS A 297 7.98 -33.44 9.28
C LYS A 297 9.33 -33.47 8.56
N PRO A 298 10.23 -34.42 8.91
CA PRO A 298 11.55 -34.54 8.28
C PRO A 298 11.52 -34.82 6.77
N ASP A 299 10.40 -35.30 6.22
CA ASP A 299 10.20 -35.54 4.79
C ASP A 299 9.68 -34.31 4.03
N GLY A 300 9.52 -33.17 4.72
CA GLY A 300 9.04 -31.91 4.16
C GLY A 300 7.51 -31.78 4.13
N SER A 301 6.75 -32.81 4.53
CA SER A 301 5.30 -32.70 4.72
C SER A 301 4.97 -31.85 5.95
N VAL A 302 3.78 -31.25 5.96
CA VAL A 302 3.27 -30.50 7.12
C VAL A 302 1.97 -31.15 7.57
N GLU A 303 1.90 -31.54 8.84
CA GLU A 303 0.70 -32.10 9.47
C GLU A 303 0.15 -31.14 10.52
N ILE A 304 -1.10 -31.33 10.92
CA ILE A 304 -1.69 -30.57 12.02
C ILE A 304 -0.99 -30.93 13.34
N GLY A 305 -0.56 -29.90 14.07
CA GLY A 305 0.10 -29.99 15.37
C GLY A 305 -0.84 -29.58 16.51
N ASP A 306 -0.29 -28.89 17.51
CA ASP A 306 -1.04 -28.45 18.69
C ASP A 306 -2.12 -27.40 18.34
N ARG A 307 -3.27 -27.49 19.02
CA ARG A 307 -4.34 -26.49 18.91
C ARG A 307 -3.94 -25.22 19.65
N ILE A 308 -4.00 -24.09 18.95
CA ILE A 308 -3.68 -22.76 19.44
C ILE A 308 -4.89 -22.15 20.15
N GLU A 309 -6.03 -22.12 19.47
CA GLU A 309 -7.24 -21.44 19.94
C GLU A 309 -8.50 -22.10 19.34
N PHE A 310 -9.63 -21.91 19.99
CA PHE A 310 -10.93 -22.38 19.51
C PHE A 310 -12.01 -21.37 19.90
N SER A 311 -12.99 -21.16 19.02
CA SER A 311 -14.21 -20.44 19.35
C SER A 311 -15.22 -21.38 20.00
N ASN A 312 -16.15 -20.83 20.79
CA ASN A 312 -17.14 -21.62 21.51
C ASN A 312 -18.47 -20.88 21.68
N SER A 313 -18.81 -20.02 20.72
CA SER A 313 -20.10 -19.36 20.74
C SER A 313 -21.18 -20.36 20.36
N PHE A 314 -22.35 -20.28 21.01
CA PHE A 314 -23.45 -21.19 20.72
C PHE A 314 -24.44 -20.56 19.75
N GLY A 315 -24.92 -21.34 18.80
CA GLY A 315 -26.00 -20.97 17.88
C GLY A 315 -25.52 -20.23 16.63
N SER A 316 -26.37 -19.42 16.01
CA SER A 316 -26.04 -18.74 14.74
C SER A 316 -25.31 -17.40 14.94
N ALA A 317 -24.60 -17.22 16.06
CA ALA A 317 -23.86 -15.99 16.34
C ALA A 317 -22.51 -16.03 15.65
N ASP A 318 -22.05 -14.89 15.13
CA ASP A 318 -20.72 -14.78 14.53
C ASP A 318 -19.65 -15.24 15.52
N ASP A 319 -18.66 -15.97 15.02
CA ASP A 319 -17.63 -16.60 15.83
C ASP A 319 -16.25 -16.14 15.36
N SER A 320 -15.31 -15.93 16.29
CA SER A 320 -14.02 -15.35 15.92
C SER A 320 -12.85 -15.85 16.75
N ILE A 321 -11.67 -15.87 16.11
CA ILE A 321 -10.37 -16.08 16.73
C ILE A 321 -9.48 -14.91 16.36
N SER A 322 -8.91 -14.24 17.35
CA SER A 322 -7.92 -13.18 17.14
C SER A 322 -6.62 -13.54 17.85
N ARG A 323 -5.54 -13.72 17.06
CA ARG A 323 -4.25 -14.18 17.57
C ARG A 323 -3.08 -13.55 16.83
N SER A 324 -2.07 -13.09 17.57
CA SER A 324 -0.76 -12.81 16.99
C SER A 324 0.01 -14.12 16.79
N LEU A 325 0.38 -14.41 15.54
CA LEU A 325 1.05 -15.63 15.11
C LEU A 325 2.40 -15.29 14.48
N GLY A 326 3.41 -16.13 14.70
CA GLY A 326 4.71 -15.99 14.03
C GLY A 326 4.71 -16.55 12.60
N ALA A 327 5.83 -16.40 11.90
CA ALA A 327 6.04 -17.08 10.62
C ALA A 327 5.91 -18.61 10.79
N GLY A 328 5.22 -19.27 9.88
CA GLY A 328 4.95 -20.71 9.95
C GLY A 328 3.71 -21.13 9.16
N THR A 329 3.48 -22.43 9.10
CA THR A 329 2.26 -23.00 8.50
C THR A 329 1.24 -23.28 9.60
N TYR A 330 -0.03 -23.01 9.32
CA TYR A 330 -1.13 -23.14 10.25
C TYR A 330 -2.32 -23.83 9.58
N PHE A 331 -3.18 -24.41 10.40
CA PHE A 331 -4.43 -25.02 9.95
C PHE A 331 -5.62 -24.38 10.64
N VAL A 332 -6.70 -24.16 9.88
CA VAL A 332 -8.01 -23.81 10.42
C VAL A 332 -8.93 -24.99 10.18
N ARG A 333 -9.70 -25.36 11.20
CA ARG A 333 -10.82 -26.26 11.06
C ARG A 333 -12.08 -25.48 11.35
N VAL A 334 -13.00 -25.48 10.40
CA VAL A 334 -14.39 -25.07 10.57
C VAL A 334 -15.20 -26.33 10.76
N PHE A 335 -16.01 -26.42 11.80
CA PHE A 335 -16.81 -27.62 12.06
C PHE A 335 -18.16 -27.27 12.65
N GLN A 336 -19.13 -28.15 12.43
CA GLN A 336 -20.47 -27.97 12.99
C GLN A 336 -20.46 -28.16 14.52
N GLY A 337 -20.95 -27.16 15.25
CA GLY A 337 -21.08 -27.14 16.71
C GLY A 337 -22.22 -27.99 17.27
#